data_AF-A0A3P7DUD3-F1
#
_entry.id   AF-A0A3P7DUD3-F1
#
_cell.length_a   1.000
_cell.length_b   1.000
_cell.length_c   1.000
_cell.angle_alpha   90.00
_cell.angle_beta   90.00
_cell.angle_gamma   90.00
#
_symmetry.space_group_name_H-M   'P 1'
#
loop_
_entity.id
_entity.type
_entity.pdbx_description
1 polymer ?
#
loop_
_entity_poly.entity_id
_entity_poly.type
_entity_poly.pdbx_seq_one_letter_code
_entity_poly.pdbx_strand_id
1 'polypeptide(L)'
;MVEQLRVLGYPRLVSMENFRTPNFKLIAEILEWLVHRYDAQISIPLVIETEQERAFFIKSATFYILQKARIKLNPKKLYMADGHAVQEIAVVVRNLYEITRHSSDFDQNATISSMRNIILSKISLLFNFEELQKCQQLALQIPNHGATLYDLLAKEVTAKIERNKALSFSLSLSDGEKAILQAIQAIQEELAIINQNLQNVSSDEAALDAKIERRKKEYEQQQKRLAKLQLLPYYCKVYFMRIID
;
A
#
# COMPACT_ATOMS: atom_id res chain seq x y z
N MET A 1 -29.47 -46.07 -3.34
CA MET A 1 -30.45 -45.05 -2.95
C MET A 1 -31.57 -45.62 -2.09
N VAL A 2 -32.44 -46.50 -2.62
CA VAL A 2 -33.61 -47.02 -1.89
C VAL A 2 -33.25 -47.57 -0.51
N GLU A 3 -32.26 -48.47 -0.45
CA GLU A 3 -31.82 -49.06 0.82
C GLU A 3 -31.23 -48.01 1.77
N GLN A 4 -30.52 -47.01 1.24
CA GLN A 4 -29.93 -45.93 2.06
C GLN A 4 -31.02 -45.01 2.63
N LEU A 5 -32.08 -44.72 1.87
CA LEU A 5 -33.24 -43.99 2.39
C LEU A 5 -33.91 -44.75 3.53
N ARG A 6 -34.06 -46.08 3.39
CA ARG A 6 -34.59 -46.96 4.44
C ARG A 6 -33.72 -46.90 5.70
N VAL A 7 -32.40 -47.04 5.57
CA VAL A 7 -31.47 -46.98 6.71
C VAL A 7 -31.46 -45.60 7.37
N LEU A 8 -31.57 -44.52 6.59
CA LEU A 8 -31.67 -43.15 7.12
C LEU A 8 -33.01 -42.86 7.81
N GLY A 9 -34.00 -43.75 7.71
CA GLY A 9 -35.32 -43.62 8.34
C GLY A 9 -36.32 -42.81 7.53
N TYR A 10 -36.25 -42.85 6.19
CA TYR A 10 -37.31 -42.28 5.34
C TYR A 10 -38.63 -43.02 5.59
N PRO A 11 -39.74 -42.32 5.92
CA PRO A 11 -40.94 -42.94 6.47
C PRO A 11 -41.75 -43.78 5.47
N ARG A 12 -41.58 -43.53 4.16
CA ARG A 12 -42.35 -44.20 3.11
C ARG A 12 -41.50 -45.24 2.38
N LEU A 13 -42.08 -46.40 2.07
CA LEU A 13 -41.42 -47.40 1.22
C LEU A 13 -41.27 -46.86 -0.21
N VAL A 14 -40.05 -46.91 -0.73
CA VAL A 14 -39.70 -46.48 -2.09
C VAL A 14 -39.19 -47.68 -2.86
N SER A 15 -39.65 -47.88 -4.09
CA SER A 15 -39.12 -48.88 -5.03
C SER A 15 -38.46 -48.19 -6.22
N MET A 16 -37.49 -48.87 -6.85
CA MET A 16 -36.92 -48.42 -8.12
C MET A 16 -37.99 -48.34 -9.23
N GLU A 17 -39.06 -49.12 -9.12
CA GLU A 17 -40.17 -49.10 -10.08
C GLU A 17 -40.94 -47.77 -10.06
N ASN A 18 -40.96 -47.05 -8.94
CA ASN A 18 -41.69 -45.79 -8.82
C ASN A 18 -41.14 -44.66 -9.72
N PHE A 19 -39.95 -44.85 -10.29
CA PHE A 19 -39.26 -43.86 -11.13
C PHE A 19 -39.05 -44.32 -12.58
N ARG A 20 -39.67 -45.45 -12.99
CA ARG A 20 -39.71 -45.84 -14.42
C ARG A 20 -40.51 -44.85 -15.26
N THR A 21 -41.49 -44.19 -14.64
CA THR A 21 -42.22 -43.05 -15.19
C THR A 21 -42.05 -41.84 -14.27
N PRO A 22 -42.10 -40.60 -14.78
CA PRO A 22 -41.99 -39.40 -13.96
C PRO A 22 -42.98 -39.40 -12.78
N ASN A 23 -42.47 -39.23 -11.56
CA ASN A 23 -43.24 -39.18 -10.32
C ASN A 23 -42.79 -37.98 -9.47
N PHE A 24 -43.24 -36.79 -9.87
CA PHE A 24 -42.82 -35.54 -9.24
C PHE A 24 -43.20 -35.46 -7.76
N LYS A 25 -44.38 -35.96 -7.38
CA LYS A 25 -44.85 -35.96 -6.00
C LYS A 25 -43.89 -36.71 -5.08
N LEU A 26 -43.45 -37.91 -5.49
CA LEU A 26 -42.50 -38.70 -4.72
C LEU A 26 -41.11 -38.02 -4.64
N ILE A 27 -40.64 -37.42 -5.74
CA ILE A 27 -39.38 -36.67 -5.75
C ILE A 27 -39.45 -35.45 -4.83
N ALA A 28 -40.58 -34.73 -4.81
CA ALA A 28 -40.79 -33.59 -3.93
C ALA A 28 -40.83 -34.01 -2.46
N GLU A 29 -41.57 -35.07 -2.12
CA GLU A 29 -41.59 -35.66 -0.77
C GLU A 29 -40.17 -36.06 -0.29
N ILE A 30 -39.39 -36.71 -1.15
CA ILE A 30 -38.01 -37.12 -0.79
C ILE A 30 -37.11 -35.89 -0.61
N LEU A 31 -37.19 -34.90 -1.51
CA LEU A 31 -36.36 -33.69 -1.42
C LEU A 31 -36.70 -32.84 -0.19
N GLU A 32 -37.98 -32.67 0.12
CA GLU A 32 -38.44 -31.95 1.32
C GLU A 32 -37.91 -32.62 2.58
N TRP A 33 -38.06 -33.94 2.67
CA TRP A 33 -37.53 -34.72 3.78
C TRP A 33 -36.00 -34.60 3.89
N LEU A 34 -35.28 -34.66 2.77
CA LEU A 34 -33.82 -34.52 2.75
C LEU A 34 -33.37 -33.13 3.24
N VAL A 35 -34.06 -32.07 2.83
CA VAL A 35 -33.75 -30.71 3.30
C VAL A 35 -33.95 -30.61 4.81
N HIS A 36 -35.06 -31.15 5.32
CA HIS A 36 -35.35 -31.16 6.76
C HIS A 36 -34.31 -31.95 7.57
N ARG A 37 -33.69 -32.98 6.98
CA ARG A 37 -32.58 -33.73 7.62
C ARG A 37 -31.28 -32.94 7.72
N TYR A 38 -31.07 -31.94 6.88
CA TYR A 38 -29.91 -31.04 7.01
C TYR A 38 -30.19 -29.86 7.93
N ASP A 39 -31.42 -29.38 8.00
CA ASP A 39 -31.82 -28.31 8.90
C ASP A 39 -33.31 -28.43 9.26
N ALA A 40 -33.58 -28.77 10.52
CA ALA A 40 -34.94 -28.93 11.04
C ALA A 40 -35.72 -27.59 11.09
N GLN A 41 -35.05 -26.45 11.00
CA GLN A 41 -35.70 -25.13 10.98
C GLN A 41 -36.19 -24.74 9.58
N ILE A 42 -35.73 -25.43 8.53
CA ILE A 42 -36.15 -25.15 7.16
C ILE A 42 -37.43 -25.92 6.86
N SER A 43 -38.46 -25.18 6.45
CA SER A 43 -39.69 -25.73 5.87
C SER A 43 -39.84 -25.23 4.43
N ILE A 44 -39.97 -26.16 3.49
CA ILE A 44 -40.27 -25.86 2.10
C ILE A 44 -41.74 -26.22 1.87
N PRO A 45 -42.61 -25.25 1.52
CA PRO A 45 -44.00 -25.54 1.21
C PRO A 45 -44.11 -26.56 0.06
N LEU A 46 -44.78 -27.69 0.30
CA LEU A 46 -45.02 -28.73 -0.71
C LEU A 46 -46.20 -28.37 -1.63
N VAL A 47 -46.20 -27.15 -2.16
CA VAL A 47 -47.19 -26.68 -3.14
C VAL A 47 -46.62 -26.97 -4.53
N ILE A 48 -47.20 -27.93 -5.25
CA ILE A 48 -46.61 -28.54 -6.46
C ILE A 48 -47.65 -28.82 -7.57
N GLU A 49 -48.81 -28.17 -7.51
CA GLU A 49 -49.94 -28.42 -8.40
C GLU A 49 -49.69 -27.83 -9.79
N THR A 50 -49.16 -26.61 -9.85
CA THR A 50 -48.81 -25.94 -11.10
C THR A 50 -47.35 -26.16 -11.51
N GLU A 51 -47.03 -25.99 -12.80
CA GLU A 51 -45.65 -26.05 -13.28
C GLU A 51 -44.75 -24.99 -12.64
N GLN A 52 -45.27 -23.79 -12.41
CA GLN A 52 -44.53 -22.71 -11.75
C GLN A 52 -44.18 -23.07 -10.30
N GLU A 53 -45.15 -23.63 -9.57
CA GLU A 53 -44.98 -24.12 -8.20
C GLU A 53 -43.93 -25.24 -8.13
N ARG A 54 -44.01 -26.22 -9.04
CA ARG A 54 -43.00 -27.29 -9.15
C ARG A 54 -41.59 -26.75 -9.41
N ALA A 55 -41.47 -25.81 -10.34
CA ALA A 55 -40.17 -25.20 -10.65
C ALA A 55 -39.62 -24.40 -9.46
N PHE A 56 -40.49 -23.69 -8.73
CA PHE A 56 -40.13 -22.97 -7.52
C PHE A 56 -39.69 -23.92 -6.39
N PHE A 57 -40.42 -25.02 -6.18
CA PHE A 57 -40.06 -26.06 -5.22
C PHE A 57 -38.67 -26.63 -5.50
N ILE A 58 -38.39 -27.05 -6.74
CA ILE A 58 -37.08 -27.59 -7.12
C ILE A 58 -35.96 -26.57 -6.91
N LYS A 59 -36.17 -25.31 -7.28
CA LYS A 59 -35.19 -24.24 -7.05
C LYS A 59 -34.90 -24.06 -5.56
N SER A 60 -35.93 -24.04 -4.73
CA SER A 60 -35.82 -23.87 -3.28
C SER A 60 -35.10 -25.06 -2.64
N ALA A 61 -35.51 -26.29 -2.93
CA ALA A 61 -34.85 -27.49 -2.42
C ALA A 61 -33.38 -27.58 -2.85
N THR A 62 -33.09 -27.28 -4.12
CA THR A 62 -31.72 -27.24 -4.65
C THR A 62 -30.89 -26.17 -3.93
N PHE A 63 -31.44 -24.99 -3.71
CA PHE A 63 -30.77 -23.90 -2.99
C PHE A 63 -30.45 -24.29 -1.55
N TYR A 64 -31.40 -24.88 -0.82
CA TYR A 64 -31.16 -25.29 0.57
C TYR A 64 -30.18 -26.45 0.68
N ILE A 65 -30.23 -27.44 -0.20
CA ILE A 65 -29.21 -28.50 -0.25
C ILE A 65 -27.84 -27.92 -0.56
N LEU A 66 -27.73 -26.95 -1.47
CA LEU A 66 -26.48 -26.25 -1.74
C LEU A 66 -26.01 -25.45 -0.51
N GLN A 67 -26.89 -24.75 0.18
CA GLN A 67 -26.54 -23.93 1.34
C GLN A 67 -26.12 -24.76 2.55
N LYS A 68 -26.84 -25.86 2.83
CA LYS A 68 -26.66 -26.66 4.06
C LYS A 68 -25.75 -27.87 3.88
N ALA A 69 -25.86 -28.57 2.75
CA ALA A 69 -25.04 -29.74 2.46
C ALA A 69 -23.81 -29.42 1.60
N ARG A 70 -23.79 -28.25 0.95
CA ARG A 70 -22.77 -27.87 -0.05
C ARG A 70 -22.71 -28.85 -1.23
N ILE A 71 -23.86 -29.42 -1.59
CA ILE A 71 -24.02 -30.32 -2.73
C ILE A 71 -24.77 -29.57 -3.82
N LYS A 72 -24.13 -29.41 -5.00
CA LYS A 72 -24.76 -28.80 -6.17
C LYS A 72 -25.55 -29.87 -6.94
N LEU A 73 -26.87 -29.76 -6.93
CA LEU A 73 -27.75 -30.62 -7.72
C LEU A 73 -28.11 -29.97 -9.05
N ASN A 74 -28.43 -30.78 -10.06
CA ASN A 74 -28.96 -30.30 -11.32
C ASN A 74 -30.50 -30.18 -11.26
N PRO A 75 -31.06 -28.94 -11.19
CA PRO A 75 -32.50 -28.75 -11.04
C PRO A 75 -33.29 -29.29 -12.24
N LYS A 76 -32.72 -29.30 -13.46
CA LYS A 76 -33.41 -29.85 -14.64
C LYS A 76 -33.64 -31.36 -14.52
N LYS A 77 -32.63 -32.09 -14.06
CA LYS A 77 -32.75 -33.55 -13.84
C LYS A 77 -33.70 -33.87 -12.70
N LEU A 78 -33.69 -33.10 -11.61
CA LEU A 78 -34.65 -33.27 -10.53
C LEU A 78 -36.09 -33.04 -11.02
N TYR A 79 -36.30 -32.05 -11.88
CA TYR A 79 -37.63 -31.74 -12.44
C TYR A 79 -38.16 -32.84 -13.38
N MET A 80 -37.30 -33.63 -14.04
CA MET A 80 -37.73 -34.78 -14.86
C MET A 80 -38.45 -35.85 -14.05
N ALA A 81 -38.17 -35.91 -12.74
CA ALA A 81 -38.83 -36.77 -11.77
C ALA A 81 -38.83 -38.28 -12.06
N ASP A 82 -37.90 -38.74 -12.89
CA ASP A 82 -37.72 -40.13 -13.29
C ASP A 82 -36.35 -40.66 -12.78
N GLY A 83 -35.80 -41.68 -13.44
CA GLY A 83 -34.47 -42.21 -13.14
C GLY A 83 -33.34 -41.16 -13.11
N HIS A 84 -33.46 -40.05 -13.85
CA HIS A 84 -32.47 -38.96 -13.82
C HIS A 84 -32.51 -38.20 -12.49
N ALA A 85 -33.71 -37.97 -11.95
CA ALA A 85 -33.89 -37.34 -10.64
C ALA A 85 -33.33 -38.23 -9.53
N VAL A 86 -33.53 -39.55 -9.63
CA VAL A 86 -32.98 -40.55 -8.69
C VAL A 86 -31.46 -40.50 -8.64
N GLN A 87 -30.78 -40.37 -9.79
CA GLN A 87 -29.32 -40.27 -9.84
C GLN A 87 -28.80 -39.04 -9.09
N GLU A 88 -29.48 -37.89 -9.24
CA GLU A 88 -29.10 -36.66 -8.54
C GLU A 88 -29.37 -36.76 -7.04
N ILE A 89 -30.56 -37.25 -6.65
CA ILE A 89 -30.92 -37.43 -5.23
C ILE A 89 -29.99 -38.42 -4.54
N ALA A 90 -29.56 -39.48 -5.24
CA ALA A 90 -28.65 -40.48 -4.68
C ALA A 90 -27.32 -39.88 -4.18
N VAL A 91 -26.86 -38.77 -4.75
CA VAL A 91 -25.67 -38.04 -4.28
C VAL A 91 -25.89 -37.50 -2.87
N VAL A 92 -27.06 -36.88 -2.63
CA VAL A 92 -27.44 -36.31 -1.32
C VAL A 92 -27.66 -37.40 -0.28
N VAL A 93 -28.38 -38.46 -0.67
CA VAL A 93 -28.69 -39.61 0.19
C VAL A 93 -27.40 -40.31 0.60
N ARG A 94 -26.48 -40.56 -0.33
CA ARG A 94 -25.18 -41.19 -0.04
C ARG A 94 -24.38 -40.34 0.95
N ASN A 95 -24.34 -39.02 0.77
CA ASN A 95 -23.63 -38.14 1.70
C ASN A 95 -24.20 -38.23 3.13
N LEU A 96 -25.53 -38.16 3.29
CA LEU A 96 -26.16 -38.34 4.61
C LEU A 96 -25.88 -39.72 5.21
N TYR A 97 -25.89 -40.76 4.36
CA TYR A 97 -25.62 -42.12 4.77
C TYR A 97 -24.20 -42.29 5.32
N GLU A 98 -23.18 -41.78 4.62
CA GLU A 98 -21.79 -41.83 5.10
C GLU A 98 -21.60 -41.05 6.41
N ILE A 99 -22.19 -39.86 6.54
CA ILE A 99 -22.15 -39.07 7.79
C ILE A 99 -22.76 -39.87 8.95
N THR A 100 -23.87 -40.55 8.70
CA THR A 100 -24.57 -41.34 9.73
C THR A 100 -23.75 -42.57 10.13
N ARG A 101 -23.10 -43.24 9.18
CA ARG A 101 -22.24 -44.42 9.47
C ARG A 101 -20.97 -44.07 10.25
N HIS A 102 -20.32 -42.97 9.90
CA HIS A 102 -19.08 -42.56 10.58
C HIS A 102 -19.31 -42.07 12.02
N SER A 103 -20.56 -41.76 12.40
CA SER A 103 -20.89 -41.41 13.78
C SER A 103 -20.95 -42.63 14.72
N SER A 104 -21.06 -43.84 14.16
CA SER A 104 -21.15 -45.11 14.91
C SER A 104 -19.82 -45.84 15.12
N ASP A 105 -18.78 -45.57 14.31
CA ASP A 105 -17.45 -46.17 14.47
C ASP A 105 -16.49 -45.15 15.12
N PHE A 106 -16.50 -45.10 16.46
CA PHE A 106 -15.53 -44.35 17.25
C PHE A 106 -14.20 -45.12 17.30
N ASP A 107 -13.42 -45.02 16.23
CA ASP A 107 -11.98 -45.34 16.24
C ASP A 107 -11.20 -44.04 16.03
N GLN A 108 -10.89 -43.36 17.15
CA GLN A 108 -10.54 -41.93 17.23
C GLN A 108 -9.35 -41.51 16.34
N ASN A 109 -8.49 -42.44 15.93
CA ASN A 109 -7.32 -42.14 15.09
C ASN A 109 -7.61 -42.19 13.57
N ALA A 110 -8.55 -43.04 13.12
CA ALA A 110 -8.97 -43.07 11.72
C ALA A 110 -9.87 -41.87 11.38
N THR A 111 -10.66 -41.41 12.36
CA THR A 111 -11.61 -40.29 12.19
C THR A 111 -10.91 -38.96 11.97
N ILE A 112 -9.77 -38.69 12.63
CA ILE A 112 -9.03 -37.43 12.45
C ILE A 112 -8.41 -37.37 11.05
N SER A 113 -7.83 -38.47 10.57
CA SER A 113 -7.19 -38.53 9.25
C SER A 113 -8.22 -38.50 8.11
N SER A 114 -9.37 -39.17 8.27
CA SER A 114 -10.47 -39.13 7.31
C SER A 114 -11.21 -37.79 7.33
N MET A 115 -11.46 -37.19 8.50
CA MET A 115 -12.00 -35.82 8.58
C MET A 115 -11.04 -34.81 7.97
N ARG A 116 -9.72 -34.94 8.17
CA ARG A 116 -8.75 -34.05 7.53
C ARG A 116 -8.80 -34.19 6.01
N ASN A 117 -8.89 -35.40 5.47
CA ASN A 117 -9.02 -35.61 4.02
C ASN A 117 -10.39 -35.17 3.46
N ILE A 118 -11.47 -35.29 4.23
CA ILE A 118 -12.81 -34.79 3.87
C ILE A 118 -12.84 -33.26 3.93
N ILE A 119 -12.18 -32.64 4.91
CA ILE A 119 -12.07 -31.18 5.02
C ILE A 119 -11.16 -30.65 3.90
N LEU A 120 -10.03 -31.28 3.61
CA LEU A 120 -9.15 -30.91 2.50
C LEU A 120 -9.82 -31.07 1.13
N SER A 121 -10.54 -32.17 0.91
CA SER A 121 -11.30 -32.39 -0.33
C SER A 121 -12.52 -31.47 -0.44
N LYS A 122 -13.21 -31.17 0.67
CA LYS A 122 -14.26 -30.14 0.71
C LYS A 122 -13.70 -28.75 0.41
N ILE A 123 -12.58 -28.35 1.02
CA ILE A 123 -11.92 -27.08 0.72
C ILE A 123 -11.50 -27.01 -0.75
N SER A 124 -10.98 -28.10 -1.32
CA SER A 124 -10.60 -28.19 -2.73
C SER A 124 -11.78 -28.17 -3.71
N LEU A 125 -12.99 -28.50 -3.27
CA LEU A 125 -14.22 -28.44 -4.09
C LEU A 125 -15.04 -27.15 -3.89
N LEU A 126 -14.83 -26.45 -2.77
CA LEU A 126 -15.58 -25.25 -2.38
C LEU A 126 -14.93 -23.95 -2.80
N PHE A 127 -13.62 -23.95 -2.99
CA PHE A 127 -12.90 -22.84 -3.59
C PHE A 127 -12.48 -23.25 -4.99
N ASN A 128 -12.73 -22.39 -5.98
CA ASN A 128 -11.94 -22.46 -7.22
C ASN A 128 -10.50 -22.55 -6.75
N PHE A 129 -9.76 -23.60 -7.14
CA PHE A 129 -8.40 -23.82 -6.68
C PHE A 129 -7.54 -22.54 -6.83
N GLU A 130 -7.86 -21.71 -7.83
CA GLU A 130 -7.35 -20.34 -7.99
C GLU A 130 -7.62 -19.39 -6.81
N GLU A 131 -8.83 -19.33 -6.27
CA GLU A 131 -9.19 -18.48 -5.12
C GLU A 131 -8.42 -18.92 -3.85
N LEU A 132 -8.29 -20.23 -3.64
CA LEU A 132 -7.50 -20.76 -2.54
C LEU A 132 -6.01 -20.40 -2.72
N GLN A 133 -5.47 -20.56 -3.94
CA GLN A 133 -4.11 -20.13 -4.24
C GLN A 133 -3.91 -18.63 -4.03
N LYS A 134 -4.84 -17.77 -4.47
CA LYS A 134 -4.78 -16.32 -4.22
C LYS A 134 -4.80 -16.00 -2.73
N CYS A 135 -5.69 -16.64 -1.98
CA CYS A 135 -5.77 -16.46 -0.53
C CYS A 135 -4.47 -16.89 0.17
N GLN A 136 -3.89 -18.02 -0.26
CA GLN A 136 -2.62 -18.52 0.27
C GLN A 136 -1.44 -17.60 -0.10
N GLN A 137 -1.40 -17.09 -1.32
CA GLN A 137 -0.42 -16.09 -1.75
C GLN A 137 -0.53 -14.81 -0.92
N LEU A 138 -1.74 -14.29 -0.71
CA LEU A 138 -1.98 -13.12 0.14
C LEU A 138 -1.55 -13.38 1.58
N ALA A 139 -1.87 -14.55 2.14
CA ALA A 139 -1.46 -14.93 3.49
C ALA A 139 0.06 -14.97 3.63
N LEU A 140 0.78 -15.45 2.61
CA LEU A 140 2.25 -15.44 2.57
C LEU A 140 2.85 -14.03 2.49
N GLN A 141 2.09 -13.03 2.04
CA GLN A 141 2.56 -11.64 2.04
C GLN A 141 2.38 -10.94 3.39
N ILE A 142 1.57 -11.47 4.31
CA ILE A 142 1.31 -10.84 5.62
C ILE A 142 2.62 -10.59 6.40
N PRO A 143 3.55 -11.56 6.54
CA PRO A 143 4.81 -11.32 7.24
C PRO A 143 5.67 -10.23 6.59
N ASN A 144 5.69 -10.17 5.25
CA ASN A 144 6.46 -9.16 4.52
C ASN A 144 5.88 -7.75 4.73
N HIS A 145 4.55 -7.60 4.69
CA HIS A 145 3.89 -6.34 5.02
C HIS A 145 4.13 -5.97 6.49
N GLY A 146 4.11 -6.94 7.40
CA GLY A 146 4.44 -6.73 8.81
C GLY A 146 5.86 -6.21 9.01
N ALA A 147 6.85 -6.82 8.33
CA ALA A 147 8.24 -6.37 8.38
C ALA A 147 8.41 -4.97 7.78
N THR A 148 7.79 -4.70 6.63
CA THR A 148 7.84 -3.39 5.97
C THR A 148 7.21 -2.31 6.85
N LEU A 149 6.05 -2.60 7.45
CA LEU A 149 5.37 -1.70 8.37
C LEU A 149 6.22 -1.44 9.62
N TYR A 150 6.86 -2.47 10.18
CA TYR A 150 7.77 -2.32 11.31
C TYR A 150 8.93 -1.38 10.99
N ASP A 151 9.58 -1.55 9.84
CA ASP A 151 10.70 -0.71 9.40
C ASP A 151 10.26 0.74 9.12
N LEU A 152 9.06 0.94 8.56
CA LEU A 152 8.50 2.27 8.32
C LEU A 152 8.14 2.97 9.63
N LEU A 153 7.52 2.26 10.58
CA LEU A 153 7.18 2.80 11.89
C LEU A 153 8.43 3.14 12.71
N ALA A 154 9.50 2.35 12.59
CA ALA A 154 10.78 2.66 13.24
C ALA A 154 11.36 4.01 12.78
N LYS A 155 11.06 4.44 11.54
CA LYS A 155 11.52 5.72 10.97
C LYS A 155 10.55 6.88 11.18
N GLU A 156 9.35 6.64 11.70
CA GLU A 156 8.29 7.66 11.80
C GLU A 156 8.73 8.87 12.65
N VAL A 157 9.50 8.65 13.73
CA VAL A 157 9.98 9.75 14.58
C VAL A 157 10.83 10.74 13.77
N THR A 158 11.79 10.24 12.99
CA THR A 158 12.65 11.06 12.14
C THR A 158 11.85 11.69 10.99
N ALA A 159 11.00 10.90 10.33
CA ALA A 159 10.16 11.38 9.22
C ALA A 159 9.19 12.49 9.67
N LYS A 160 8.64 12.39 10.88
CA LYS A 160 7.77 13.42 11.48
C LYS A 160 8.52 14.72 11.74
N ILE A 161 9.75 14.66 12.23
CA ILE A 161 10.58 15.85 12.47
C ILE A 161 10.86 16.57 11.15
N GLU A 162 11.33 15.84 10.13
CA GLU A 162 11.60 16.42 8.81
C GLU A 162 10.32 16.97 8.15
N ARG A 163 9.19 16.26 8.26
CA ARG A 163 7.90 16.73 7.78
C ARG A 163 7.49 18.03 8.46
N ASN A 164 7.56 18.10 9.78
CA ASN A 164 7.22 19.31 10.53
C ASN A 164 8.18 20.45 10.19
N LYS A 165 9.46 20.18 9.98
CA LYS A 165 10.44 21.17 9.52
C LYS A 165 10.07 21.71 8.14
N ALA A 166 9.77 20.84 7.19
CA ALA A 166 9.34 21.21 5.84
C ALA A 166 8.02 21.99 5.85
N LEU A 167 7.05 21.59 6.67
CA LEU A 167 5.77 22.29 6.82
C LEU A 167 5.92 23.64 7.56
N SER A 168 6.83 23.72 8.53
CA SER A 168 7.16 24.99 9.21
C SER A 168 7.93 25.94 8.29
N PHE A 169 8.62 25.39 7.29
CA PHE A 169 9.20 26.14 6.19
C PHE A 169 8.12 26.53 5.19
N SER A 170 7.15 27.34 5.64
CA SER A 170 6.39 28.14 4.69
C SER A 170 7.34 29.22 4.20
N LEU A 171 7.98 28.99 3.05
CA LEU A 171 8.61 30.07 2.30
C LEU A 171 7.47 31.01 1.91
N SER A 172 7.26 32.04 2.73
CA SER A 172 6.40 33.16 2.38
C SER A 172 6.97 33.72 1.09
N LEU A 173 6.31 33.44 -0.03
CA LEU A 173 6.75 33.91 -1.34
C LEU A 173 6.94 35.44 -1.31
N SER A 174 6.11 36.13 -0.50
CA SER A 174 6.23 37.56 -0.23
C SER A 174 7.52 37.93 0.49
N ASP A 175 7.97 37.15 1.47
CA ASP A 175 9.24 37.43 2.18
C ASP A 175 10.45 37.13 1.29
N GLY A 176 10.37 36.08 0.47
CA GLY A 176 11.37 35.80 -0.56
C GLY A 176 11.47 36.92 -1.59
N GLU A 177 10.33 37.41 -2.08
CA GLU A 177 10.26 38.54 -3.02
C GLU A 177 10.83 39.81 -2.40
N LYS A 178 10.47 40.13 -1.14
CA LYS A 178 11.04 41.28 -0.42
C LYS A 178 12.55 41.16 -0.26
N ALA A 179 13.06 39.99 0.10
CA ALA A 179 14.50 39.77 0.25
C ALA A 179 15.25 39.96 -1.07
N ILE A 180 14.67 39.48 -2.19
CA ILE A 180 15.24 39.70 -3.53
C ILE A 180 15.23 41.18 -3.90
N LEU A 181 14.13 41.89 -3.68
CA LEU A 181 14.03 43.33 -3.96
C LEU A 181 15.03 44.14 -3.14
N GLN A 182 15.20 43.82 -1.86
CA GLN A 182 16.21 44.45 -1.00
C GLN A 182 17.63 44.18 -1.49
N ALA A 183 17.93 42.95 -1.91
CA ALA A 183 19.23 42.61 -2.46
C ALA A 183 19.51 43.36 -3.77
N ILE A 184 18.51 43.48 -4.65
CA ILE A 184 18.61 44.28 -5.88
C ILE A 184 18.90 45.75 -5.54
N GLN A 185 18.18 46.33 -4.59
CA GLN A 185 18.37 47.71 -4.18
C GLN A 185 19.78 47.93 -3.61
N ALA A 186 20.27 47.05 -2.73
CA ALA A 186 21.62 47.13 -2.19
C ALA A 186 22.70 47.10 -3.28
N ILE A 187 22.55 46.20 -4.26
CA ILE A 187 23.47 46.11 -5.41
C ILE A 187 23.40 47.38 -6.27
N GLN A 188 22.22 47.96 -6.46
CA GLN A 188 22.06 49.22 -7.20
C GLN A 188 22.74 50.39 -6.48
N GLU A 189 22.64 50.46 -5.16
CA GLU A 189 23.32 51.46 -4.34
C GLU A 189 24.84 51.28 -4.40
N GLU A 190 25.36 50.06 -4.29
CA GLU A 190 26.79 49.76 -4.46
C GLU A 190 27.28 50.15 -5.87
N LEU A 191 26.51 49.82 -6.92
CA LEU A 191 26.85 50.20 -8.29
C LEU A 191 26.86 51.73 -8.47
N ALA A 192 25.94 52.45 -7.83
CA ALA A 192 25.93 53.92 -7.88
C ALA A 192 27.19 54.51 -7.23
N ILE A 193 27.61 53.98 -6.07
CA ILE A 193 28.84 54.40 -5.38
C ILE A 193 30.07 54.09 -6.24
N ILE A 194 30.16 52.88 -6.80
CA ILE A 194 31.28 52.48 -7.67
C ILE A 194 31.37 53.39 -8.90
N ASN A 195 30.24 53.68 -9.55
CA ASN A 195 30.22 54.57 -10.72
C ASN A 195 30.63 56.00 -10.35
N GLN A 196 30.19 56.51 -9.20
CA GLN A 196 30.60 57.83 -8.73
C GLN A 196 32.10 57.89 -8.44
N ASN A 197 32.65 56.85 -7.82
CA ASN A 197 34.09 56.74 -7.59
C ASN A 197 34.83 56.71 -8.92
N LEU A 198 34.36 55.91 -9.90
CA LEU A 198 34.97 55.79 -11.22
C LEU A 198 34.98 57.12 -11.99
N GLN A 199 33.93 57.93 -11.87
CA GLN A 199 33.90 59.29 -12.44
C GLN A 199 34.95 60.21 -11.80
N ASN A 200 35.20 60.03 -10.50
CA ASN A 200 36.15 60.86 -9.76
C ASN A 200 37.61 60.40 -9.89
N VAL A 201 37.87 59.15 -10.32
CA VAL A 201 39.22 58.56 -10.42
C VAL A 201 40.19 59.47 -11.15
N SER A 202 39.82 60.04 -12.30
CA SER A 202 40.72 60.90 -13.07
C SER A 202 41.09 62.19 -12.33
N SER A 203 40.14 62.77 -11.59
CA SER A 203 40.39 63.96 -10.78
C SER A 203 41.27 63.63 -9.57
N ASP A 204 41.00 62.49 -8.92
CA ASP A 204 41.78 62.03 -7.77
C ASP A 204 43.22 61.68 -8.16
N GLU A 205 43.41 61.03 -9.31
CA GLU A 205 44.72 60.75 -9.89
C GLU A 205 45.50 62.04 -10.16
N ALA A 206 44.89 63.02 -10.84
CA ALA A 206 45.53 64.31 -11.08
C ALA A 206 45.89 65.05 -9.79
N ALA A 207 45.03 64.99 -8.77
CA ALA A 207 45.29 65.59 -7.47
C ALA A 207 46.45 64.90 -6.72
N LEU A 208 46.57 63.57 -6.85
CA LEU A 208 47.67 62.79 -6.29
C LEU A 208 49.00 63.07 -7.02
N ASP A 209 48.99 63.14 -8.34
CA ASP A 209 50.17 63.51 -9.14
C ASP A 209 50.69 64.90 -8.77
N ALA A 210 49.79 65.87 -8.60
CA ALA A 210 50.17 67.21 -8.15
C ALA A 210 50.81 67.19 -6.74
N LYS A 211 50.28 66.37 -5.83
CA LYS A 211 50.87 66.18 -4.48
C LYS A 211 52.24 65.51 -4.57
N ILE A 212 52.41 64.49 -5.40
CA ILE A 212 53.68 63.78 -5.61
C ILE A 212 54.73 64.74 -6.16
N GLU A 213 54.41 65.51 -7.19
CA GLU A 213 55.34 66.48 -7.79
C GLU A 213 55.75 67.58 -6.80
N ARG A 214 54.81 68.07 -5.99
CA ARG A 214 55.13 68.99 -4.90
C ARG A 214 56.11 68.38 -3.89
N ARG A 215 55.86 67.14 -3.45
CA ARG A 215 56.72 66.44 -2.50
C ARG A 215 58.11 66.13 -3.07
N LYS A 216 58.21 65.76 -4.36
CA LYS A 216 59.49 65.58 -5.05
C LYS A 216 60.32 66.87 -5.03
N LYS A 217 59.71 68.01 -5.37
CA LYS A 217 60.39 69.31 -5.33
C LYS A 217 60.86 69.68 -3.92
N GLU A 218 60.01 69.49 -2.91
CA GLU A 218 60.38 69.71 -1.51
C GLU A 218 61.55 68.80 -1.10
N TYR A 219 61.51 67.52 -1.48
CA TYR A 219 62.56 66.55 -1.19
C TYR A 219 63.90 66.94 -1.84
N GLU A 220 63.91 67.28 -3.12
CA GLU A 220 65.12 67.73 -3.82
C GLU A 220 65.73 68.98 -3.17
N GLN A 221 64.90 69.93 -2.73
CA GLN A 221 65.38 71.12 -2.02
C GLN A 221 66.04 70.75 -0.69
N GLN A 222 65.43 69.84 0.08
CA GLN A 222 66.01 69.37 1.33
C GLN A 222 67.29 68.55 1.09
N GLN A 223 67.34 67.74 0.05
CA GLN A 223 68.54 66.98 -0.33
C GLN A 223 69.70 67.92 -0.69
N LYS A 224 69.44 68.98 -1.47
CA LYS A 224 70.43 70.03 -1.76
C LYS A 224 70.89 70.76 -0.49
N ARG A 225 69.96 71.05 0.43
CA ARG A 225 70.29 71.69 1.73
C ARG A 225 71.13 70.78 2.60
N LEU A 226 70.78 69.50 2.68
CA LEU A 226 71.53 68.48 3.42
C LEU A 226 72.94 68.33 2.86
N ALA A 227 73.10 68.22 1.53
CA ALA A 227 74.42 68.13 0.90
C ALA A 227 75.31 69.34 1.24
N LYS A 228 74.75 70.55 1.25
CA LYS A 228 75.48 71.76 1.69
C LYS A 228 75.91 71.68 3.15
N LEU A 229 75.02 71.19 4.04
CA LEU A 229 75.33 71.04 5.47
C LEU A 229 76.36 69.93 5.73
N GLN A 230 76.36 68.86 4.95
CA GLN A 230 77.36 67.78 5.04
C GLN A 230 78.76 68.24 4.63
N LEU A 231 78.87 69.24 3.76
CA LEU A 231 80.16 69.85 3.41
C LEU A 231 80.65 70.85 4.47
N LEU A 232 79.78 71.34 5.36
CA LEU A 232 80.11 72.37 6.36
C LEU A 232 81.25 71.94 7.31
N PRO A 233 81.27 70.70 7.85
CA PRO A 233 82.41 70.23 8.67
C PRO A 233 83.74 70.27 7.93
N TYR A 234 83.74 69.95 6.63
CA TYR A 234 84.95 70.04 5.80
C TYR A 234 85.41 71.49 5.66
N TYR A 235 84.51 72.40 5.32
CA TYR A 235 84.84 73.83 5.24
C TYR A 235 85.29 74.39 6.59
N CYS A 236 84.57 74.12 7.68
CA CYS A 236 84.94 74.56 9.02
C CYS A 236 86.33 74.05 9.40
N LYS A 237 86.68 72.80 9.07
CA LYS A 237 88.02 72.24 9.33
C LYS A 237 89.11 72.96 8.53
N VAL A 238 88.87 73.24 7.25
CA VAL A 238 89.82 73.98 6.39
C VAL A 238 89.99 75.43 6.84
N TYR A 239 88.90 76.11 7.22
CA TYR A 239 88.95 77.48 7.74
C TYR A 239 89.66 77.55 9.09
N PHE A 240 89.45 76.59 9.99
CA PHE A 240 90.15 76.55 11.27
C PHE A 240 91.65 76.29 11.09
N MET A 241 92.05 75.41 10.18
CA MET A 241 93.48 75.21 9.84
C MET A 241 94.12 76.51 9.34
N ARG A 242 93.46 77.25 8.45
CA ARG A 242 93.96 78.54 7.93
C ARG A 242 94.08 79.67 8.96
N ILE A 243 93.44 79.57 10.11
CA ILE A 243 93.54 80.58 11.19
C ILE A 243 94.68 80.23 12.16
N ILE A 244 95.12 78.97 12.18
CA ILE A 244 96.18 78.48 13.08
C ILE A 244 97.58 78.58 12.43
N ASP A 245 97.65 78.68 11.10
CA ASP A 245 98.88 78.98 10.32
C ASP A 245 99.12 80.50 10.18
#